data_AF-A0A7Y1YD61-F1
#
_entry.id   AF-A0A7Y1YD61-F1
#
_cell.length_a   1.000
_cell.length_b   1.000
_cell.length_c   1.000
_cell.angle_alpha   90.00
_cell.angle_beta   90.00
_cell.angle_gamma   90.00
#
_symmetry.space_group_name_H-M   'P 1'
#
loop_
_entity.id
_entity.type
_entity.pdbx_description
1 polymer ?
#
loop_
_entity_poly.entity_id
_entity_poly.type
_entity_poly.pdbx_seq_one_letter_code
_entity_poly.pdbx_strand_id
1 'polypeptide(L)' 'MWKEKLVIYDTLVDKCPRFDRKGKTMPYTSANGYMFSLVNKDGELGFRYGKEVQEKYIAEFNSSIYKSYGAT' A
#
# COMPACT_ATOMS: atom_id res chain seq x y z
N MET A 1 13.70 -2.35 9.49
CA MET A 1 12.95 -2.62 8.24
C MET A 1 11.44 -2.41 8.36
N TRP A 2 10.63 -3.32 8.93
CA TRP A 2 9.15 -3.14 8.93
C TRP A 2 8.68 -1.81 9.55
N LYS A 3 9.22 -1.46 10.73
CA LYS A 3 8.90 -0.18 11.41
C LYS A 3 9.27 1.04 10.56
N GLU A 4 10.38 1.01 9.83
CA GLU A 4 10.80 2.11 8.94
C GLU A 4 9.85 2.22 7.75
N LYS A 5 9.41 1.09 7.19
CA LYS A 5 8.42 1.05 6.11
C LYS A 5 7.06 1.57 6.59
N LEU A 6 6.67 1.27 7.83
CA LEU A 6 5.47 1.85 8.44
C LEU A 6 5.57 3.37 8.57
N VAL A 7 6.71 3.90 9.02
CA VAL A 7 6.91 5.36 9.10
C VAL A 7 6.81 6.03 7.74
N ILE A 8 7.39 5.41 6.69
CA ILE A 8 7.24 5.89 5.32
C ILE A 8 5.76 5.91 4.91
N TYR A 9 5.03 4.84 5.23
CA TYR A 9 3.62 4.75 4.91
C TYR A 9 2.77 5.80 5.65
N ASP A 10 2.99 5.98 6.96
CA ASP A 10 2.35 7.03 7.75
C ASP A 10 2.59 8.42 7.13
N THR A 11 3.85 8.72 6.76
CA THR A 11 4.22 9.98 6.11
C THR A 11 3.51 10.19 4.76
N LEU A 12 3.23 9.12 4.02
CA LEU A 12 2.48 9.20 2.75
C LEU A 12 0.99 9.48 2.99
N VAL A 13 0.40 8.83 4.00
CA VAL A 13 -0.99 9.03 4.37
C VAL A 13 -1.23 10.44 4.91
N ASP A 14 -0.32 10.95 5.74
CA ASP A 14 -0.40 12.30 6.30
C ASP A 14 -0.40 13.41 5.23
N LYS A 15 0.18 13.15 4.06
CA LYS A 15 0.12 14.06 2.90
C LYS A 15 -1.22 14.05 2.17
N CYS A 16 -2.11 13.12 2.51
CA CYS A 16 -3.39 12.89 1.85
C CYS A 16 -4.54 13.11 2.83
N PRO A 17 -5.07 14.34 3.00
CA PRO A 17 -6.12 14.64 4.00
C PRO A 17 -7.45 13.91 3.78
N ARG A 18 -7.59 13.19 2.66
CA ARG A 18 -8.76 12.40 2.30
C ARG A 18 -8.78 11.01 2.94
N PHE A 19 -7.66 10.53 3.47
CA PHE A 19 -7.52 9.14 3.90
C PHE A 19 -6.86 9.05 5.26
N ASP A 20 -7.42 8.19 6.11
CA ASP A 20 -6.81 7.79 7.37
C ASP A 20 -6.21 6.39 7.26
N ARG A 21 -5.07 6.19 7.92
CA ARG A 21 -4.50 4.85 8.11
C ARG A 21 -5.35 4.08 9.13
N LYS A 22 -5.66 2.84 8.79
CA LYS A 22 -6.44 1.89 9.58
C LYS A 22 -5.60 0.64 9.89
N GLY A 23 -6.08 -0.17 10.84
CA GLY A 23 -5.44 -1.42 11.23
C GLY A 23 -4.26 -1.26 12.21
N LYS A 24 -4.19 -2.17 13.19
CA LYS A 24 -3.11 -2.19 14.21
C LYS A 24 -1.93 -3.06 13.77
N THR A 25 -2.20 -4.33 13.45
CA THR A 25 -1.19 -5.32 13.04
C THR A 25 -0.98 -5.38 11.53
N MET A 26 -1.98 -4.93 10.77
CA MET A 26 -1.99 -4.93 9.31
C MET A 26 -2.42 -3.53 8.85
N PRO A 27 -1.49 -2.57 8.71
CA PRO A 27 -1.81 -1.18 8.39
C PRO A 27 -2.29 -1.03 6.95
N TYR A 28 -3.42 -0.35 6.75
CA TYR A 28 -4.05 -0.18 5.42
C TYR A 28 -4.81 1.15 5.30
N THR A 29 -5.17 1.56 4.08
CA THR A 29 -6.13 2.63 3.82
C THR A 29 -7.31 2.12 3.01
N SER A 30 -8.47 2.73 3.23
CA SER A 30 -9.68 2.46 2.46
C SER A 30 -10.45 3.71 2.12
N ALA A 31 -11.12 3.67 0.97
CA ALA A 31 -12.03 4.71 0.49
C ALA A 31 -13.35 4.06 0.07
N ASN A 32 -14.48 4.63 0.47
CA ASN A 32 -15.82 4.09 0.17
C ASN A 32 -15.97 2.59 0.53
N GLY A 33 -15.36 2.15 1.64
CA GLY A 33 -15.39 0.75 2.08
C GLY A 33 -14.40 -0.19 1.37
N TYR A 34 -13.69 0.27 0.33
CA TYR A 34 -12.73 -0.55 -0.41
C TYR A 34 -11.29 -0.24 0.01
N MET A 35 -10.57 -1.28 0.42
CA MET A 35 -9.14 -1.19 0.74
C MET A 35 -8.33 -1.03 -0.56
N PHE A 36 -7.45 -0.04 -0.57
CA PHE A 36 -6.62 0.26 -1.75
C PHE A 36 -5.12 0.34 -1.46
N SER A 37 -4.69 0.34 -0.19
CA SER A 37 -3.26 0.17 0.12
C SER A 37 -3.07 -0.61 1.41
N LEU A 38 -1.92 -1.26 1.55
CA LEU A 38 -1.61 -2.18 2.64
C LEU A 38 -0.10 -2.33 2.81
N VAL A 39 0.37 -2.41 4.07
CA VAL A 39 1.71 -2.91 4.42
C VAL A 39 1.59 -4.34 4.95
N ASN A 40 2.23 -5.32 4.30
CA ASN A 40 2.24 -6.71 4.80
C ASN A 40 3.24 -6.91 5.96
N LYS A 41 3.30 -8.14 6.46
CA LYS A 41 4.21 -8.55 7.54
C LYS A 41 5.68 -8.46 7.14
N ASP A 42 5.98 -8.60 5.84
CA ASP A 42 7.33 -8.51 5.30
C ASP A 42 7.77 -7.03 5.10
N GLY A 43 6.86 -6.07 5.31
CA GLY A 43 7.13 -4.63 5.22
C GLY A 43 7.03 -4.09 3.79
N GLU A 44 6.45 -4.86 2.88
CA GLU A 44 6.15 -4.43 1.53
C GLU A 44 4.88 -3.58 1.53
N LEU A 45 4.92 -2.47 0.80
CA LEU A 45 3.80 -1.55 0.66
C LEU A 45 3.17 -1.72 -0.73
N GLY A 46 1.90 -2.12 -0.75
CA GLY A 46 1.12 -2.31 -1.97
C GLY A 46 0.03 -1.26 -2.14
N PHE A 47 -0.27 -0.92 -3.39
CA PHE A 47 -1.39 -0.07 -3.78
C PHE A 47 -2.21 -0.75 -4.88
N ARG A 48 -3.53 -0.61 -4.82
CA ARG A 48 -4.46 -1.11 -5.83
C ARG A 48 -4.68 -0.02 -6.88
N TYR A 49 -4.23 -0.31 -8.09
CA TYR A 49 -4.44 0.54 -9.27
C TYR A 49 -5.21 -0.20 -10.36
N GLY A 50 -5.74 0.53 -11.35
CA GLY A 50 -6.21 -0.06 -12.60
C GLY A 50 -5.04 -0.61 -13.43
N LYS A 51 -5.33 -1.56 -14.34
CA LYS A 51 -4.30 -2.31 -15.08
C LYS A 51 -3.26 -1.42 -15.79
N GLU A 52 -3.73 -0.41 -16.52
CA GLU A 52 -2.85 0.52 -17.24
C GLU A 52 -1.90 1.28 -16.30
N VAL A 53 -2.39 1.70 -15.14
CA VAL A 53 -1.59 2.41 -14.13
C VAL A 53 -0.60 1.46 -13.46
N GLN A 54 -0.99 0.20 -13.23
CA GLN A 54 -0.06 -0.82 -12.72
C GLN A 54 1.12 -1.00 -13.68
N GLU A 55 0.85 -1.23 -14.96
CA GLU A 55 1.88 -1.43 -15.99
C GLU A 55 2.84 -0.23 -16.07
N LYS A 56 2.29 1.00 -16.08
CA LYS A 56 3.08 2.23 -16.05
C LYS A 56 4.01 2.29 -14.84
N TYR A 57 3.49 2.10 -13.63
CA TYR A 57 4.27 2.27 -12.39
C TYR A 57 5.25 1.13 -12.12
N ILE A 58 4.97 -0.08 -12.61
CA ILE A 58 5.92 -1.20 -12.58
C ILE A 58 7.14 -0.85 -13.43
N ALA A 59 6.92 -0.34 -14.65
CA ALA A 59 8.00 0.09 -15.53
C ALA A 59 8.77 1.31 -14.99
N GLU A 60 8.07 2.30 -14.42
CA GLU A 60 8.66 3.57 -14.00
C GLU A 60 9.44 3.46 -12.68
N PHE A 61 8.94 2.70 -11.70
CA PHE A 61 9.46 2.74 -10.33
C PHE A 61 10.25 1.49 -9.89
N ASN A 62 10.66 0.63 -10.83
CA ASN A 62 11.27 -0.67 -10.54
C ASN A 62 10.47 -1.42 -9.44
N SER A 63 9.16 -1.42 -9.60
CA SER A 63 8.23 -2.05 -8.66
C SER A 63 7.73 -3.38 -9.24
N SER A 64 6.95 -4.12 -8.46
CA SER A 64 6.44 -5.43 -8.87
C SER A 64 4.99 -5.61 -8.43
N ILE A 65 4.38 -6.70 -8.89
CA ILE A 65 3.05 -7.09 -8.45
C ILE A 65 3.12 -7.47 -6.96
N TYR A 66 2.43 -6.67 -6.16
CA TYR A 66 2.27 -6.92 -4.73
C TYR A 66 1.35 -8.12 -4.50
N LYS A 67 1.84 -9.13 -3.79
CA LYS A 67 1.07 -10.32 -3.40
C LYS A 67 0.65 -10.19 -1.94
N SER A 68 -0.65 -10.08 -1.70
CA SER A 68 -1.18 -10.19 -0.34
C SER A 68 -1.01 -11.63 0.17
N TYR A 69 -0.83 -11.79 1.47
CA TYR A 69 -0.72 -13.11 2.11
C TYR A 69 -1.91 -14.00 1.72
N GLY A 70 -1.64 -15.14 1.09
CA GLY A 70 -2.66 -16.09 0.62
C GLY A 70 -3.22 -15.83 -0.79
N ALA A 71 -2.73 -14.83 -1.52
CA ALA A 71 -3.05 -14.64 -2.93
C ALA A 71 -2.15 -15.54 -3.79
N THR A 72 -2.72 -16.58 -4.40
CA THR A 72 -2.09 -17.45 -5.41
C THR A 72 -2.18 -16.87 -6.80
#